data_AF-A0A933PRC3-F1
#
_entry.id   AF-A0A933PRC3-F1
#
_cell.length_a   1.000
_cell.length_b   1.000
_cell.length_c   1.000
_cell.angle_alpha   90.00
_cell.angle_beta   90.00
_cell.angle_gamma   90.00
#
_symmetry.space_group_name_H-M   'P 1'
#
loop_
_entity.id
_entity.type
_entity.pdbx_description
1 polymer ?
#
loop_
_entity_poly.entity_id
_entity_poly.type
_entity_poly.pdbx_seq_one_letter_code
_entity_poly.pdbx_strand_id
1 'polypeptide(L)'
;MKTINLPKPRLKGSVSVEEAIQKRRSVRSYSPKEISLEDISQLLWACQGITDERMAFRASPSAGALYPLEIYLVKVDGVFHYVNEGHKLELVSNKDARKDLAEAAWGQSPIRDANINIIVCAVYERVTSKYGERGIRYTDIEAGHAAQNVFLQAVALGLYSVP
;
A
#
# COMPACT_ATOMS: atom_id res chain seq x y z
N MET A 1 -6.07 -6.77 -19.68
CA MET A 1 -5.54 -5.51 -19.11
C MET A 1 -4.02 -5.49 -19.26
N LYS A 2 -3.40 -4.32 -19.39
CA LYS A 2 -1.93 -4.20 -19.41
C LYS A 2 -1.39 -4.47 -18.01
N THR A 3 -0.40 -5.35 -17.88
CA THR A 3 0.18 -5.76 -16.59
C THR A 3 1.66 -5.40 -16.51
N ILE A 4 2.14 -5.12 -15.29
CA ILE A 4 3.55 -4.86 -14.98
C ILE A 4 3.95 -5.83 -13.88
N ASN A 5 4.92 -6.70 -14.16
CA ASN A 5 5.48 -7.58 -13.14
C ASN A 5 6.36 -6.77 -12.19
N LEU A 6 6.17 -6.93 -10.89
CA LEU A 6 6.99 -6.27 -9.89
C LEU A 6 8.24 -7.12 -9.62
N PRO A 7 9.41 -6.50 -9.40
CA PRO A 7 10.59 -7.20 -8.88
C PRO A 7 10.26 -7.96 -7.60
N LYS A 8 10.97 -9.05 -7.31
CA LYS A 8 10.76 -9.78 -6.06
C LYS A 8 11.12 -8.89 -4.85
N PRO A 9 10.34 -8.93 -3.76
CA PRO A 9 10.64 -8.17 -2.55
C PRO A 9 11.94 -8.66 -1.91
N ARG A 10 12.69 -7.73 -1.32
CA ARG A 10 13.88 -8.02 -0.51
C ARG A 10 13.43 -8.37 0.91
N LEU A 11 13.72 -9.59 1.35
CA LEU A 11 13.39 -10.09 2.69
C LEU A 11 14.44 -9.72 3.76
N LYS A 12 15.56 -9.12 3.36
CA LYS A 12 16.61 -8.65 4.26
C LYS A 12 16.95 -7.19 3.93
N GLY A 13 16.64 -6.30 4.87
CA GLY A 13 16.99 -4.88 4.81
C GLY A 13 18.23 -4.54 5.63
N SER A 14 18.67 -3.28 5.55
CA SER A 14 19.78 -2.73 6.35
C SER A 14 19.33 -1.95 7.59
N VAL A 15 18.03 -1.69 7.72
CA VAL A 15 17.42 -0.93 8.82
C VAL A 15 16.64 -1.90 9.70
N SER A 16 16.85 -1.84 11.02
CA SER A 16 16.11 -2.68 11.98
C SER A 16 14.68 -2.19 12.16
N VAL A 17 13.81 -3.04 12.73
CA VAL A 17 12.43 -2.65 13.04
C VAL A 17 12.41 -1.51 14.07
N GLU A 18 13.26 -1.57 15.09
CA GLU A 18 13.39 -0.55 16.13
C GLU A 18 13.81 0.79 15.54
N GLU A 19 14.80 0.79 14.63
CA GLU A 19 15.25 2.00 13.96
C GLU A 19 14.13 2.59 13.07
N ALA A 20 13.42 1.74 12.31
CA ALA A 20 12.30 2.17 11.50
C ALA A 20 11.19 2.83 12.33
N ILE A 21 10.83 2.22 13.48
CA ILE A 21 9.84 2.76 14.41
C ILE A 21 10.31 4.11 14.98
N GLN A 22 11.56 4.21 15.42
CA GLN A 22 12.11 5.42 16.01
C GLN A 22 12.11 6.59 15.01
N LYS A 23 12.52 6.34 13.77
CA LYS A 23 12.68 7.35 12.71
C LYS A 23 11.36 7.70 12.01
N ARG A 24 10.32 6.87 12.09
CA ARG A 24 9.05 7.10 11.39
C ARG A 24 8.44 8.46 11.74
N ARG A 25 8.25 9.30 10.71
CA ARG A 25 7.59 10.61 10.79
C ARG A 25 6.72 10.82 9.56
N SER A 26 5.65 11.58 9.72
CA SER A 26 4.83 12.02 8.60
C SER A 26 5.51 13.22 7.93
N VAL A 27 5.92 13.05 6.67
CA VAL A 27 6.60 14.07 5.88
C VAL A 27 5.74 14.39 4.66
N ARG A 28 5.52 15.69 4.44
CA ARG A 28 4.55 16.24 3.48
C ARG A 28 5.19 17.02 2.34
N SER A 29 6.51 16.98 2.26
CA SER A 29 7.31 17.63 1.20
C SER A 29 8.13 16.56 0.52
N TYR A 30 8.02 16.47 -0.80
CA TYR A 30 8.63 15.40 -1.60
C TYR A 30 9.61 15.95 -2.61
N SER A 31 10.63 15.17 -2.94
CA SER A 31 11.52 15.50 -4.05
C SER A 31 10.83 15.16 -5.39
N PRO A 32 11.19 15.83 -6.49
CA PRO A 32 10.70 15.44 -7.81
C PRO A 32 11.31 14.13 -8.32
N LYS A 33 12.29 13.54 -7.60
CA LYS A 33 12.92 12.28 -7.99
C LYS A 33 11.87 11.17 -8.01
N GLU A 34 11.75 10.51 -9.15
CA GLU A 34 10.85 9.37 -9.28
C GLU A 34 11.28 8.22 -8.36
N ILE A 35 10.28 7.57 -7.77
CA ILE A 35 10.48 6.35 -7.00
C ILE A 35 10.74 5.17 -7.94
N SER A 36 11.66 4.29 -7.56
CA SER A 36 12.02 3.11 -8.37
C SER A 36 10.90 2.05 -8.36
N LEU A 37 10.88 1.19 -9.38
CA LEU A 37 9.93 0.07 -9.43
C LEU A 37 10.20 -0.94 -8.30
N GLU A 38 11.46 -1.10 -7.89
CA GLU A 38 11.90 -1.91 -6.76
C GLU A 38 11.34 -1.38 -5.44
N ASP A 39 11.34 -0.07 -5.23
CA ASP A 39 10.79 0.53 -4.01
C ASP A 39 9.26 0.46 -4.01
N ILE A 40 8.60 0.70 -5.15
CA ILE A 40 7.15 0.48 -5.30
C ILE A 40 6.79 -0.97 -4.97
N SER A 41 7.52 -1.94 -5.56
CA SER A 41 7.36 -3.37 -5.29
C SER A 41 7.44 -3.66 -3.80
N GLN A 42 8.48 -3.17 -3.14
CA GLN A 42 8.72 -3.40 -1.73
C GLN A 42 7.61 -2.81 -0.84
N LEU A 43 7.13 -1.60 -1.15
CA LEU A 43 6.05 -0.95 -0.40
C LEU A 43 4.72 -1.71 -0.55
N LEU A 44 4.36 -2.13 -1.76
CA LEU A 44 3.14 -2.90 -2.02
C LEU A 44 3.20 -4.30 -1.37
N TRP A 45 4.37 -4.94 -1.41
CA TRP A 45 4.59 -6.19 -0.69
C TRP A 45 4.43 -6.01 0.83
N ALA A 46 5.01 -4.95 1.41
CA ALA A 46 4.84 -4.67 2.84
C ALA A 46 3.37 -4.40 3.21
N CYS A 47 2.61 -3.79 2.30
CA CYS A 47 1.19 -3.48 2.48
C CYS A 47 0.30 -4.74 2.51
N GLN A 48 0.37 -5.58 1.47
CA GLN A 48 -0.53 -6.75 1.29
C GLN A 48 0.12 -7.93 0.54
N GLY A 49 1.44 -7.96 0.41
CA GLY A 49 2.16 -9.05 -0.27
C GLY A 49 2.03 -10.39 0.44
N ILE A 50 2.16 -11.49 -0.32
CA ILE A 50 2.19 -12.85 0.24
C ILE A 50 3.51 -13.08 0.98
N THR A 51 3.43 -13.59 2.20
CA THR A 51 4.57 -13.97 3.06
C THR A 51 4.64 -15.47 3.33
N ASP A 52 3.54 -16.19 3.12
CA ASP A 52 3.48 -17.66 3.10
C ASP A 52 2.70 -18.12 1.86
N GLU A 53 3.39 -18.73 0.90
CA GLU A 53 2.77 -19.19 -0.36
C GLU A 53 1.81 -20.37 -0.17
N ARG A 54 2.01 -21.21 0.85
CA ARG A 54 1.17 -22.40 1.09
C ARG A 54 -0.17 -22.00 1.68
N MET A 55 -0.14 -21.06 2.62
CA MET A 55 -1.32 -20.58 3.32
C MET A 55 -1.91 -19.30 2.70
N ALA A 56 -1.23 -18.73 1.69
CA ALA A 56 -1.52 -17.42 1.11
C ALA A 56 -1.58 -16.28 2.15
N PHE A 57 -0.85 -16.40 3.26
CA PHE A 57 -0.83 -15.36 4.28
C PHE A 57 -0.17 -14.09 3.76
N ARG A 58 -0.68 -12.95 4.23
CA ARG A 58 -0.22 -11.62 3.83
C ARG A 58 0.73 -11.01 4.85
N ALA A 59 1.47 -9.99 4.42
CA ALA A 59 2.34 -9.19 5.26
C ALA A 59 1.59 -8.44 6.38
N SER A 60 0.29 -8.16 6.18
CA SER A 60 -0.58 -7.61 7.23
C SER A 60 -1.58 -8.66 7.72
N PRO A 61 -1.86 -8.71 9.04
CA PRO A 61 -2.82 -9.65 9.60
C PRO A 61 -4.25 -9.27 9.22
N SER A 62 -5.11 -10.27 9.05
CA SER A 62 -6.52 -10.08 8.69
C SER A 62 -7.44 -10.92 9.56
N ALA A 63 -8.62 -10.39 9.91
CA ALA A 63 -9.60 -11.10 10.72
C ALA A 63 -10.07 -12.37 10.00
N GLY A 64 -9.71 -13.53 10.57
CA GLY A 64 -10.05 -14.83 10.01
C GLY A 64 -9.35 -15.14 8.68
N ALA A 65 -8.25 -14.44 8.36
CA ALA A 65 -7.53 -14.55 7.08
C ALA A 65 -8.44 -14.32 5.84
N LEU A 66 -9.40 -13.39 5.95
CA LEU A 66 -10.39 -13.12 4.91
C LEU A 66 -9.94 -12.06 3.90
N TYR A 67 -8.92 -11.26 4.24
CA TYR A 67 -8.22 -10.30 3.37
C TYR A 67 -9.17 -9.41 2.53
N PRO A 68 -9.92 -8.51 3.19
CA PRO A 68 -10.82 -7.57 2.52
C PRO A 68 -10.12 -6.50 1.69
N LEU A 69 -8.85 -6.19 1.98
CA LEU A 69 -8.20 -5.02 1.43
C LEU A 69 -7.85 -5.20 -0.05
N GLU A 70 -8.12 -4.15 -0.83
CA GLU A 70 -7.75 -4.01 -2.23
C GLU A 70 -6.83 -2.79 -2.35
N ILE A 71 -5.64 -2.99 -2.92
CA ILE A 71 -4.60 -1.95 -2.93
C ILE A 71 -4.48 -1.37 -4.33
N TYR A 72 -4.59 -0.05 -4.43
CA TYR A 72 -4.37 0.68 -5.67
C TYR A 72 -3.16 1.59 -5.54
N LEU A 73 -2.38 1.67 -6.61
CA LEU A 73 -1.27 2.59 -6.76
C LEU A 73 -1.66 3.68 -7.75
N VAL A 74 -1.56 4.94 -7.35
CA VAL A 74 -1.73 6.09 -8.26
C VAL A 74 -0.40 6.79 -8.42
N LYS A 75 0.04 6.95 -9.67
CA LYS A 75 1.25 7.70 -10.03
C LYS A 75 1.02 8.47 -11.34
N VAL A 76 2.00 9.25 -11.77
CA VAL A 76 1.86 10.19 -12.91
C VAL A 76 1.33 9.55 -14.22
N ASP A 77 1.61 8.27 -14.45
CA ASP A 77 1.22 7.55 -15.68
C ASP A 77 0.00 6.64 -15.50
N GLY A 78 -0.67 6.67 -14.35
CA GLY A 78 -1.93 5.95 -14.19
C GLY A 78 -2.33 5.54 -12.78
N VAL A 79 -3.46 4.83 -12.76
CA VAL A 79 -4.02 4.09 -11.63
C VAL A 79 -3.85 2.61 -11.90
N PHE A 80 -3.29 1.90 -10.93
CA PHE A 80 -2.97 0.49 -11.02
C PHE A 80 -3.57 -0.25 -9.84
N HIS A 81 -4.10 -1.44 -10.08
CA HIS A 81 -4.50 -2.38 -9.04
C HIS A 81 -3.33 -3.30 -8.73
N TYR A 82 -2.96 -3.44 -7.46
CA TYR A 82 -1.96 -4.40 -7.04
C TYR A 82 -2.60 -5.77 -6.88
N VAL A 83 -2.12 -6.72 -7.68
CA VAL A 83 -2.54 -8.11 -7.61
C VAL A 83 -1.44 -8.89 -6.88
N ASN A 84 -1.78 -9.26 -5.66
CA ASN A 84 -0.90 -9.92 -4.73
C ASN A 84 -0.47 -11.31 -5.28
N GLU A 85 -1.38 -12.00 -5.97
CA GLU A 85 -1.08 -13.23 -6.72
C GLU A 85 -0.20 -12.91 -7.94
N GLY A 86 0.99 -13.49 -7.96
CA GLY A 86 1.98 -13.20 -8.99
C GLY A 86 2.70 -11.86 -8.84
N HIS A 87 2.43 -11.11 -7.76
CA HIS A 87 3.13 -9.86 -7.41
C HIS A 87 3.26 -8.90 -8.60
N LYS A 88 2.14 -8.32 -9.03
CA LYS A 88 2.06 -7.51 -10.25
C LYS A 88 1.10 -6.33 -10.09
N LEU A 89 1.22 -5.36 -10.99
CA LEU A 89 0.29 -4.25 -11.16
C LEU A 89 -0.55 -4.46 -12.42
N GLU A 90 -1.85 -4.22 -12.33
CA GLU A 90 -2.76 -4.21 -13.47
C GLU A 90 -3.24 -2.78 -13.74
N LEU A 91 -3.08 -2.29 -14.97
CA LEU A 91 -3.49 -0.94 -15.35
C LEU A 91 -5.01 -0.83 -15.35
N VAL A 92 -5.53 0.04 -14.50
CA VAL A 92 -6.96 0.38 -14.40
C VAL A 92 -7.28 1.59 -15.26
N SER A 93 -6.42 2.60 -15.21
CA SER A 93 -6.55 3.84 -15.98
C SER A 93 -5.18 4.43 -16.25
N ASN A 94 -4.97 5.02 -17.43
CA ASN A 94 -3.75 5.74 -17.80
C ASN A 94 -3.77 7.23 -17.44
N LYS A 95 -4.75 7.67 -16.63
CA LYS A 95 -4.90 9.05 -16.17
C LYS A 95 -4.05 9.30 -14.92
N ASP A 96 -3.35 10.44 -14.88
CA ASP A 96 -2.82 10.99 -13.62
C ASP A 96 -3.99 11.43 -12.72
N ALA A 97 -4.33 10.61 -11.73
CA ALA A 97 -5.45 10.87 -10.81
C ALA A 97 -5.02 11.60 -9.53
N ARG A 98 -3.74 12.02 -9.40
CA ARG A 98 -3.24 12.62 -8.15
C ARG A 98 -3.95 13.92 -7.79
N LYS A 99 -4.30 14.74 -8.79
CA LYS A 99 -5.06 15.98 -8.57
C LYS A 99 -6.49 15.69 -8.09
N ASP A 100 -7.18 14.77 -8.76
CA ASP A 100 -8.55 14.38 -8.39
C ASP A 100 -8.58 13.79 -6.97
N LEU A 101 -7.59 12.96 -6.61
CA LEU A 101 -7.44 12.42 -5.25
C LEU A 101 -7.23 13.52 -4.21
N ALA A 102 -6.38 14.50 -4.51
CA ALA A 102 -6.15 15.62 -3.59
C ALA A 102 -7.42 16.45 -3.39
N GLU A 103 -8.20 16.69 -4.45
CA GLU A 103 -9.50 17.37 -4.37
C GLU A 103 -10.50 16.58 -3.50
N ALA A 104 -10.59 15.27 -3.70
CA ALA A 104 -11.42 14.38 -2.88
C ALA A 104 -10.98 14.34 -1.41
N ALA A 105 -9.69 14.54 -1.13
CA ALA A 105 -9.11 14.61 0.20
C ALA A 105 -9.03 16.04 0.76
N TRP A 106 -10.02 16.88 0.45
CA TRP A 106 -10.15 18.28 0.91
C TRP A 106 -8.99 19.20 0.50
N GLY A 107 -8.46 19.01 -0.70
CA GLY A 107 -7.42 19.86 -1.26
C GLY A 107 -6.04 19.66 -0.64
N GLN A 108 -5.79 18.51 -0.01
CA GLN A 108 -4.49 18.22 0.60
C GLN A 108 -3.39 18.10 -0.45
N SER A 109 -2.56 19.15 -0.56
CA SER A 109 -1.47 19.21 -1.54
C SER A 109 -0.46 18.06 -1.47
N PRO A 110 -0.15 17.43 -0.31
CA PRO A 110 0.80 16.31 -0.28
C PRO A 110 0.38 15.13 -1.16
N ILE A 111 -0.93 14.87 -1.30
CA ILE A 111 -1.45 13.80 -2.16
C ILE A 111 -1.17 14.09 -3.64
N ARG A 112 -1.36 15.35 -4.05
CA ARG A 112 -1.08 15.81 -5.41
C ARG A 112 0.42 15.76 -5.70
N ASP A 113 1.23 16.19 -4.74
CA ASP A 113 2.65 16.45 -4.92
C ASP A 113 3.51 15.17 -4.73
N ALA A 114 2.95 14.09 -4.17
CA ALA A 114 3.63 12.80 -4.02
C ALA A 114 3.94 12.14 -5.37
N ASN A 115 5.06 11.41 -5.44
CA ASN A 115 5.40 10.61 -6.63
C ASN A 115 4.41 9.45 -6.83
N ILE A 116 3.93 8.87 -5.72
CA ILE A 116 2.93 7.81 -5.70
C ILE A 116 1.95 8.03 -4.54
N ASN A 117 0.73 7.53 -4.69
CA ASN A 117 -0.25 7.36 -3.62
C ASN A 117 -0.65 5.89 -3.57
N ILE A 118 -0.64 5.29 -2.37
CA ILE A 118 -1.15 3.94 -2.13
C ILE A 118 -2.53 4.08 -1.50
N ILE A 119 -3.57 3.67 -2.22
CA ILE A 119 -4.96 3.76 -1.80
C ILE A 119 -5.39 2.39 -1.28
N VAL A 120 -5.84 2.36 -0.04
CA VAL A 120 -6.38 1.16 0.60
C VAL A 120 -7.90 1.20 0.47
N CYS A 121 -8.44 0.30 -0.35
CA CYS A 121 -9.87 0.05 -0.48
C CYS A 121 -10.23 -1.23 0.27
N ALA A 122 -11.53 -1.48 0.46
CA ALA A 122 -11.98 -2.72 1.09
C ALA A 122 -13.26 -3.26 0.44
N VAL A 123 -13.33 -4.59 0.35
CA VAL A 123 -14.57 -5.33 0.07
C VAL A 123 -15.12 -5.84 1.40
N TYR A 124 -15.92 -5.02 2.07
CA TYR A 124 -16.41 -5.29 3.43
C TYR A 124 -17.15 -6.63 3.54
N GLU A 125 -17.87 -7.03 2.50
CA GLU A 125 -18.63 -8.27 2.43
C GLU A 125 -17.77 -9.51 2.73
N ARG A 126 -16.47 -9.49 2.39
CA ARG A 126 -15.55 -10.60 2.68
C ARG A 126 -15.45 -10.87 4.18
N VAL A 127 -15.47 -9.84 5.01
CA VAL A 127 -15.35 -9.97 6.48
C VAL A 127 -16.72 -10.01 7.15
N THR A 128 -17.67 -9.19 6.69
CA THR A 128 -19.01 -9.12 7.30
C THR A 128 -19.82 -10.39 7.09
N SER A 129 -19.56 -11.16 6.03
CA SER A 129 -20.17 -12.48 5.84
C SER A 129 -19.92 -13.46 7.01
N LYS A 130 -18.78 -13.32 7.70
CA LYS A 130 -18.44 -14.15 8.87
C LYS A 130 -18.72 -13.46 10.20
N TYR A 131 -18.47 -12.15 10.27
CA TYR A 131 -18.45 -11.42 11.54
C TYR A 131 -19.61 -10.43 11.73
N GLY A 132 -20.52 -10.33 10.76
CA GLY A 132 -21.59 -9.33 10.74
C GLY A 132 -21.04 -7.91 10.68
N GLU A 133 -21.77 -6.94 11.23
CA GLU A 133 -21.37 -5.53 11.25
C GLU A 133 -20.00 -5.28 11.91
N ARG A 134 -19.58 -6.13 12.85
CA ARG A 134 -18.24 -6.04 13.46
C ARG A 134 -17.12 -6.19 12.43
N GLY A 135 -17.38 -6.84 11.31
CA GLY A 135 -16.43 -6.99 10.21
C GLY A 135 -15.94 -5.67 9.62
N ILE A 136 -16.76 -4.62 9.66
CA ILE A 136 -16.35 -3.26 9.23
C ILE A 136 -15.21 -2.77 10.12
N ARG A 137 -15.37 -2.82 11.44
CA ARG A 137 -14.33 -2.41 12.40
C ARG A 137 -13.05 -3.23 12.24
N TYR A 138 -13.15 -4.53 11.99
CA TYR A 138 -11.98 -5.37 11.76
C TYR A 138 -11.23 -5.00 10.48
N THR A 139 -11.97 -4.61 9.44
CA THR A 139 -11.39 -4.13 8.18
C THR A 139 -10.66 -2.81 8.38
N ASP A 140 -11.21 -1.88 9.15
CA ASP A 140 -10.56 -0.59 9.44
C ASP A 140 -9.26 -0.78 10.25
N ILE A 141 -9.25 -1.71 11.21
CA ILE A 141 -8.05 -2.10 11.96
C ILE A 141 -7.00 -2.69 11.01
N GLU A 142 -7.42 -3.56 10.08
CA GLU A 142 -6.54 -4.15 9.07
C GLU A 142 -5.92 -3.10 8.14
N ALA A 143 -6.69 -2.09 7.72
CA ALA A 143 -6.17 -0.96 6.95
C ALA A 143 -5.07 -0.22 7.72
N GLY A 144 -5.23 -0.04 9.04
CA GLY A 144 -4.20 0.51 9.92
C GLY A 144 -2.92 -0.32 9.97
N HIS A 145 -3.04 -1.65 10.05
CA HIS A 145 -1.87 -2.55 9.99
C HIS A 145 -1.12 -2.44 8.65
N ALA A 146 -1.85 -2.44 7.54
CA ALA A 146 -1.29 -2.32 6.21
C ALA A 146 -0.58 -0.97 6.00
N ALA A 147 -1.21 0.11 6.44
CA ALA A 147 -0.62 1.45 6.39
C ALA A 147 0.66 1.54 7.23
N GLN A 148 0.65 1.01 8.46
CA GLN A 148 1.83 1.05 9.32
C GLN A 148 3.01 0.24 8.75
N ASN A 149 2.76 -0.91 8.12
CA ASN A 149 3.79 -1.65 7.40
C ASN A 149 4.42 -0.79 6.29
N VAL A 150 3.61 -0.10 5.49
CA VAL A 150 4.09 0.80 4.43
C VAL A 150 4.96 1.92 5.01
N PHE A 151 4.57 2.55 6.12
CA PHE A 151 5.35 3.62 6.73
C PHE A 151 6.70 3.15 7.27
N LEU A 152 6.74 1.98 7.92
CA LEU A 152 8.00 1.42 8.40
C LEU A 152 8.90 1.00 7.23
N GLN A 153 8.31 0.40 6.19
CA GLN A 153 9.05 0.03 4.98
C GLN A 153 9.59 1.25 4.24
N ALA A 154 8.82 2.35 4.17
CA ALA A 154 9.26 3.62 3.58
C ALA A 154 10.49 4.16 4.32
N VAL A 155 10.48 4.17 5.66
CA VAL A 155 11.65 4.57 6.46
C VAL A 155 12.86 3.69 6.16
N ALA A 156 12.68 2.37 6.09
CA ALA A 156 13.76 1.44 5.79
C ALA A 156 14.36 1.63 4.38
N LEU A 157 13.58 2.19 3.43
CA LEU A 157 14.02 2.54 2.08
C LEU A 157 14.55 3.98 1.98
N GLY A 158 14.54 4.76 3.07
CA GLY A 158 14.92 6.17 3.04
C GLY A 158 13.91 7.07 2.34
N LEU A 159 12.64 6.66 2.30
CA LEU A 159 11.53 7.39 1.68
C LEU A 159 10.69 8.15 2.72
N TYR A 160 9.96 9.14 2.21
CA TYR A 160 9.04 9.96 2.99
C TYR A 160 7.60 9.59 2.69
N SER A 161 6.76 9.63 3.72
CA SER A 161 5.36 9.20 3.63
C SER A 161 4.49 9.95 4.63
N VAL A 162 3.19 9.97 4.36
CA VAL A 162 2.14 10.54 5.22
C VAL A 162 0.90 9.65 5.08
N PRO A 163 0.16 9.38 6.18
CA PRO A 163 -1.16 8.76 6.10
C PRO A 163 -2.22 9.73 5.55
#